data_AF-A0A2G8S489-F1
#
_entry.id   AF-A0A2G8S489-F1
#
_cell.length_a   1.000
_cell.length_b   1.000
_cell.length_c   1.000
_cell.angle_alpha   90.00
_cell.angle_beta   90.00
_cell.angle_gamma   90.00
#
_symmetry.space_group_name_H-M   'P 1'
#
loop_
_entity.id
_entity.type
_entity.pdbx_description
1 polymer ?
#
loop_
_entity_poly.entity_id
_entity_poly.type
_entity_poly.pdbx_seq_one_letter_code
_entity_poly.pdbx_strand_id
1 'polypeptide(L)'
;MKLLPELLALALSLAPAHSVSLPGPGSRILSRPSNVARQDNDGIHLAVSPVCGPLSGNTSDANTGIHLPLIKTIVAFGDSYTDGGRDDGGPLAPPVVVPPDAEAGGRSTDGRVWVEDLAAPYNATLMDYAQSGACTDLSLWPSAIKQVDFLGQMKTFLSQSNKLDPETTLYVVFFGINDFENSKTDGEANLQAAAQVILSQIRILASTPTSARKFLVTDVYGRGTHTPAGDAMVQTIFSGLHDLSRGINSTGAGEGLDGKPAGPALTVAFAEFARIWDGVLDGTPGFEAFGYVSTDACITDCSITFCGTDGMCDDPDHYFYYIPGHPNKEGHQLMADYVEEALTRCV
;
A
#
# COMPACT_ATOMS: atom_id res chain seq x y z
N MET A 1 14.57 -47.75 -61.41
CA MET A 1 15.84 -47.34 -62.04
C MET A 1 15.51 -46.67 -63.36
N LYS A 2 15.87 -45.38 -63.53
CA LYS A 2 15.90 -44.59 -64.78
C LYS A 2 14.54 -44.22 -65.41
N LEU A 3 14.31 -43.03 -65.97
CA LEU A 3 14.98 -41.72 -65.98
C LEU A 3 13.99 -40.75 -66.68
N LEU A 4 14.06 -39.47 -66.30
CA LEU A 4 13.47 -38.28 -66.96
C LEU A 4 13.89 -38.15 -68.45
N PRO A 5 13.24 -37.31 -69.32
CA PRO A 5 13.40 -35.84 -69.26
C PRO A 5 12.23 -34.91 -69.69
N GLU A 6 12.29 -33.71 -69.10
CA GLU A 6 12.01 -32.31 -69.52
C GLU A 6 10.98 -32.02 -70.63
N LEU A 7 9.90 -31.23 -70.45
CA LEU A 7 9.68 -29.81 -70.06
C LEU A 7 10.19 -28.74 -71.05
N LEU A 8 9.25 -28.21 -71.86
CA LEU A 8 9.28 -26.84 -72.38
C LEU A 8 7.84 -26.36 -72.63
N ALA A 9 7.34 -25.39 -71.86
CA ALA A 9 6.17 -24.60 -72.26
C ALA A 9 6.17 -23.22 -71.58
N LEU A 10 6.09 -22.21 -72.43
CA LEU A 10 5.90 -20.78 -72.18
C LEU A 10 4.85 -20.48 -71.09
N ALA A 11 5.19 -19.61 -70.13
CA ALA A 11 4.23 -18.96 -69.26
C ALA A 11 4.16 -17.45 -69.59
N LEU A 12 2.97 -17.00 -69.98
CA LEU A 12 2.57 -15.60 -70.12
C LEU A 12 2.63 -14.88 -68.76
N SER A 13 3.11 -13.64 -68.79
CA SER A 13 3.06 -12.70 -67.68
C SER A 13 1.63 -12.20 -67.43
N LEU A 14 1.08 -12.55 -66.26
CA LEU A 14 -0.10 -11.91 -65.68
C LEU A 14 0.32 -11.21 -64.39
N ALA A 15 0.10 -9.90 -64.34
CA ALA A 15 0.32 -9.06 -63.16
C ALA A 15 -0.55 -9.53 -61.98
N PRO A 16 -0.05 -9.48 -60.73
CA PRO A 16 -0.80 -9.96 -59.58
C PRO A 16 -1.94 -8.99 -59.22
N ALA A 17 -3.12 -9.56 -59.01
CA ALA A 17 -4.26 -8.90 -58.42
C ALA A 17 -3.91 -8.40 -57.00
N HIS A 18 -4.35 -7.18 -56.70
CA HIS A 18 -4.30 -6.60 -55.36
C HIS A 18 -5.11 -7.47 -54.38
N SER A 19 -4.42 -8.12 -53.44
CA SER A 19 -5.03 -8.67 -52.25
C SER A 19 -5.41 -7.53 -51.30
N VAL A 20 -6.71 -7.39 -51.08
CA VAL A 20 -7.26 -6.60 -49.97
C VAL A 20 -6.89 -7.33 -48.68
N SER A 21 -5.92 -6.78 -47.95
CA SER A 21 -5.59 -7.24 -46.59
C SER A 21 -6.66 -6.75 -45.63
N LEU A 22 -7.36 -7.69 -44.98
CA LEU A 22 -8.19 -7.40 -43.82
C LEU A 22 -7.29 -6.92 -42.68
N PRO A 23 -7.63 -5.84 -41.95
CA PRO A 23 -6.87 -5.46 -40.79
C PRO A 23 -7.03 -6.54 -39.72
N GLY A 24 -5.91 -7.16 -39.34
CA GLY A 24 -5.84 -8.06 -38.19
C GLY A 24 -6.23 -7.34 -36.90
N PRO A 25 -6.54 -8.07 -35.81
CA PRO A 25 -6.85 -7.47 -34.53
C PRO A 25 -5.59 -6.78 -34.02
N GLY A 26 -5.48 -5.49 -34.32
CA GLY A 26 -4.48 -4.63 -33.71
C GLY A 26 -4.69 -4.70 -32.21
N SER A 27 -3.63 -5.03 -31.48
CA SER A 27 -3.55 -4.75 -30.05
C SER A 27 -4.00 -3.31 -29.85
N ARG A 28 -5.22 -3.15 -29.34
CA ARG A 28 -5.58 -1.93 -28.66
C ARG A 28 -4.67 -1.91 -27.46
N ILE A 29 -3.54 -1.24 -27.58
CA ILE A 29 -2.92 -0.60 -26.43
C ILE A 29 -4.08 0.22 -25.87
N LEU A 30 -4.63 -0.26 -24.76
CA LEU A 30 -5.47 0.56 -23.90
C LEU A 30 -4.59 1.77 -23.61
N SER A 31 -4.87 2.87 -24.29
CA SER A 31 -4.42 4.18 -23.89
C SER A 31 -4.69 4.25 -22.40
N ARG A 32 -3.62 4.50 -21.61
CA ARG A 32 -3.73 4.94 -20.22
C ARG A 32 -4.98 5.81 -20.12
N PRO A 33 -5.88 5.60 -19.14
CA PRO A 33 -6.69 6.72 -18.68
C PRO A 33 -5.68 7.76 -18.21
N SER A 34 -5.33 8.64 -19.14
CA SER A 34 -4.39 9.72 -18.95
C SER A 34 -5.03 10.68 -17.98
N ASN A 35 -4.27 11.05 -16.94
CA ASN A 35 -4.14 12.44 -16.53
C ASN A 35 -5.46 13.21 -16.49
N VAL A 36 -6.44 12.71 -15.73
CA VAL A 36 -7.25 13.67 -14.98
C VAL A 36 -6.26 14.21 -13.97
N ALA A 37 -5.66 15.35 -14.31
CA ALA A 37 -4.54 16.00 -13.64
C ALA A 37 -4.44 15.60 -12.15
N ARG A 38 -3.57 14.63 -11.84
CA ARG A 38 -2.82 14.77 -10.58
C ARG A 38 -2.20 16.15 -10.72
N GLN A 39 -2.52 17.05 -9.79
CA GLN A 39 -1.76 18.29 -9.67
C GLN A 39 -0.29 17.92 -9.81
N ASP A 40 0.48 18.77 -10.48
CA ASP A 40 1.93 18.75 -10.30
C ASP A 40 2.13 18.61 -8.78
N ASN A 41 2.67 17.47 -8.33
CA ASN A 41 2.82 17.09 -6.91
C ASN A 41 3.94 17.94 -6.30
N ASP A 42 3.87 19.23 -6.58
CA ASP A 42 4.89 20.25 -6.46
C ASP A 42 6.27 19.77 -6.95
N GLY A 43 6.31 19.05 -8.09
CA GLY A 43 7.54 18.48 -8.64
C GLY A 43 8.08 17.23 -7.91
N ILE A 44 7.48 16.83 -6.80
CA ILE A 44 7.80 15.60 -6.07
C ILE A 44 7.29 14.37 -6.84
N HIS A 45 8.13 13.35 -7.03
CA HIS A 45 7.77 12.16 -7.80
C HIS A 45 8.56 10.93 -7.35
N LEU A 46 8.03 9.74 -7.68
CA LEU A 46 8.75 8.48 -7.42
C LEU A 46 10.05 8.44 -8.25
N ALA A 47 11.18 8.32 -7.57
CA ALA A 47 12.47 8.02 -8.18
C ALA A 47 12.87 6.54 -8.05
N VAL A 48 12.00 5.73 -7.43
CA VAL A 48 12.10 4.28 -7.30
C VAL A 48 10.84 3.63 -7.87
N SER A 49 10.90 2.34 -8.16
CA SER A 49 9.75 1.56 -8.61
C SER A 49 9.58 0.32 -7.73
N PRO A 50 8.37 -0.24 -7.66
CA PRO A 50 8.13 -1.55 -7.06
C PRO A 50 9.04 -2.64 -7.62
N VAL A 51 9.54 -3.49 -6.74
CA VAL A 51 10.33 -4.68 -7.07
C VAL A 51 9.40 -5.88 -7.07
N CYS A 52 8.82 -6.14 -8.24
CA CYS A 52 7.88 -7.23 -8.40
C CYS A 52 8.54 -8.59 -8.21
N GLY A 53 7.88 -9.46 -7.45
CA GLY A 53 8.24 -10.86 -7.28
C GLY A 53 7.02 -11.74 -7.07
N PRO A 54 7.19 -13.07 -7.05
CA PRO A 54 6.08 -13.95 -6.69
C PRO A 54 5.69 -13.70 -5.23
N LEU A 55 4.40 -13.79 -4.90
CA LEU A 55 3.91 -13.84 -3.52
C LEU A 55 4.33 -15.17 -2.85
N SER A 56 5.62 -15.46 -2.74
CA SER A 56 6.22 -16.65 -2.12
C SER A 56 7.73 -16.46 -2.01
N GLY A 57 8.37 -17.02 -0.99
CA GLY A 57 9.81 -16.83 -0.77
C GLY A 57 10.09 -15.48 -0.13
N ASN A 58 11.13 -14.79 -0.58
CA ASN A 58 11.51 -13.49 -0.02
C ASN A 58 10.43 -12.42 -0.28
N THR A 59 10.29 -11.49 0.65
CA THR A 59 9.43 -10.31 0.50
C THR A 59 9.72 -9.59 -0.82
N SER A 60 8.65 -9.24 -1.53
CA SER A 60 8.65 -8.46 -2.77
C SER A 60 7.30 -7.80 -2.96
N ASP A 61 7.19 -6.82 -3.84
CA ASP A 61 5.89 -6.28 -4.21
C ASP A 61 5.12 -7.31 -5.02
N ALA A 62 3.86 -7.55 -4.67
CA ALA A 62 3.04 -8.58 -5.29
C ALA A 62 1.56 -8.23 -5.25
N ASN A 63 0.81 -8.63 -6.28
CA ASN A 63 -0.62 -8.47 -6.39
C ASN A 63 -1.25 -9.73 -7.00
N THR A 64 -2.17 -10.39 -6.29
CA THR A 64 -2.83 -11.61 -6.79
C THR A 64 -4.15 -11.35 -7.53
N GLY A 65 -4.49 -10.09 -7.80
CA GLY A 65 -5.64 -9.72 -8.63
C GLY A 65 -6.49 -8.54 -8.13
N ILE A 66 -5.95 -7.67 -7.28
CA ILE A 66 -6.59 -6.40 -6.91
C ILE A 66 -6.50 -5.46 -8.11
N HIS A 67 -7.64 -4.88 -8.49
CA HIS A 67 -7.73 -3.93 -9.60
C HIS A 67 -8.51 -2.70 -9.14
N LEU A 68 -7.79 -1.63 -8.82
CA LEU A 68 -8.32 -0.41 -8.19
C LEU A 68 -9.54 0.20 -8.93
N PRO A 69 -9.60 0.24 -10.27
CA PRO A 69 -10.78 0.75 -10.99
C PRO A 69 -12.10 0.02 -10.69
N LEU A 70 -12.07 -1.18 -10.08
CA LEU A 70 -13.26 -1.93 -9.68
C LEU A 70 -13.62 -1.74 -8.19
N ILE A 71 -12.76 -1.09 -7.43
CA ILE A 71 -12.95 -0.85 -6.00
C ILE A 71 -13.88 0.35 -5.82
N LYS A 72 -14.91 0.17 -5.00
CA LYS A 72 -15.91 1.19 -4.65
C LYS A 72 -15.83 1.62 -3.20
N THR A 73 -15.24 0.79 -2.35
CA THR A 73 -15.04 1.07 -0.93
C THR A 73 -13.64 0.65 -0.52
N ILE A 74 -12.93 1.51 0.19
CA ILE A 74 -11.69 1.20 0.88
C ILE A 74 -11.98 1.26 2.38
N VAL A 75 -11.71 0.18 3.10
CA VAL A 75 -11.75 0.14 4.57
C VAL A 75 -10.30 0.16 5.05
N ALA A 76 -9.88 1.22 5.72
CA ALA A 76 -8.49 1.43 6.10
C ALA A 76 -8.31 1.20 7.61
N PHE A 77 -7.29 0.42 7.95
CA PHE A 77 -6.81 0.23 9.32
C PHE A 77 -5.32 0.57 9.35
N GLY A 78 -4.89 1.30 10.37
CA GLY A 78 -3.49 1.62 10.52
C GLY A 78 -3.18 2.66 11.58
N ASP A 79 -2.04 3.30 11.42
CA ASP A 79 -1.52 4.30 12.36
C ASP A 79 -1.59 5.73 11.79
N SER A 80 -0.73 6.63 12.29
CA SER A 80 -0.67 8.04 11.91
C SER A 80 -0.36 8.30 10.43
N TYR A 81 0.18 7.32 9.71
CA TYR A 81 0.39 7.47 8.27
C TYR A 81 -0.89 7.24 7.47
N THR A 82 -1.91 6.65 8.09
CA THR A 82 -3.20 6.32 7.45
C THR A 82 -4.36 7.09 8.07
N ASP A 83 -4.22 7.59 9.31
CA ASP A 83 -5.24 8.32 10.06
C ASP A 83 -5.61 9.66 9.40
N GLY A 84 -6.83 9.70 8.88
CA GLY A 84 -7.53 10.84 8.30
C GLY A 84 -8.12 11.82 9.32
N GLY A 85 -7.76 11.75 10.59
CA GLY A 85 -8.29 12.61 11.67
C GLY A 85 -9.69 12.20 12.16
N ARG A 86 -10.19 11.04 11.74
CA ARG A 86 -11.44 10.43 12.21
C ARG A 86 -11.38 8.91 12.03
N ASP A 87 -11.77 8.18 13.07
CA ASP A 87 -11.45 6.76 13.27
C ASP A 87 -12.68 5.84 13.38
N ASP A 88 -13.86 6.31 12.94
CA ASP A 88 -15.14 5.58 13.02
C ASP A 88 -15.68 5.13 11.65
N GLY A 89 -14.90 5.27 10.58
CA GLY A 89 -15.30 4.96 9.20
C GLY A 89 -16.22 6.01 8.56
N GLY A 90 -16.48 7.12 9.24
CA GLY A 90 -17.29 8.23 8.74
C GLY A 90 -16.51 9.19 7.81
N PRO A 91 -17.20 10.17 7.20
CA PRO A 91 -16.55 11.17 6.36
C PRO A 91 -15.51 11.98 7.12
N LEU A 92 -14.35 12.16 6.50
CA LEU A 92 -13.23 12.93 7.04
C LEU A 92 -13.48 14.44 6.90
N ALA A 93 -12.85 15.22 7.78
CA ALA A 93 -12.77 16.66 7.63
C ALA A 93 -11.96 17.05 6.37
N PRO A 94 -12.10 18.27 5.85
CA PRO A 94 -11.22 18.77 4.80
C PRO A 94 -9.75 18.70 5.23
N PRO A 95 -8.83 18.23 4.36
CA PRO A 95 -7.40 18.13 4.64
C PRO A 95 -6.74 19.51 4.51
N VAL A 96 -7.04 20.40 5.46
CA VAL A 96 -6.58 21.79 5.45
C VAL A 96 -5.95 22.13 6.80
N VAL A 97 -4.74 22.69 6.76
CA VAL A 97 -4.05 23.25 7.93
C VAL A 97 -4.79 24.51 8.41
N VAL A 98 -5.12 24.55 9.70
CA VAL A 98 -5.74 25.71 10.34
C VAL A 98 -4.86 26.15 11.52
N PRO A 99 -3.98 27.15 11.32
CA PRO A 99 -3.07 27.60 12.37
C PRO A 99 -3.80 27.99 13.67
N PRO A 100 -3.20 27.71 14.84
CA PRO A 100 -1.81 27.28 15.03
C PRO A 100 -1.56 25.79 14.84
N ASP A 101 -2.60 24.99 14.59
CA ASP A 101 -2.47 23.54 14.42
C ASP A 101 -1.84 23.21 13.06
N ALA A 102 -0.78 22.41 13.09
CA ALA A 102 -0.09 21.92 11.91
C ALA A 102 -0.81 20.71 11.28
N GLU A 103 -1.66 20.00 12.02
CA GLU A 103 -2.31 18.78 11.54
C GLU A 103 -3.52 19.11 10.65
N ALA A 104 -3.40 18.83 9.34
CA ALA A 104 -4.42 19.19 8.38
C ALA A 104 -5.71 18.40 8.61
N GLY A 105 -6.76 19.02 9.14
CA GLY A 105 -8.00 18.32 9.48
C GLY A 105 -7.78 17.11 10.40
N GLY A 106 -6.75 17.13 11.24
CA GLY A 106 -6.37 16.05 12.16
C GLY A 106 -5.46 14.95 11.59
N ARG A 107 -4.98 15.06 10.34
CA ARG A 107 -3.93 14.15 9.85
C ARG A 107 -2.58 14.54 10.44
N SER A 108 -1.71 13.57 10.73
CA SER A 108 -0.30 13.81 11.11
C SER A 108 0.57 14.26 9.92
N THR A 109 0.05 15.13 9.06
CA THR A 109 0.67 15.72 7.87
C THR A 109 -0.06 17.03 7.50
N ASP A 110 0.39 17.73 6.47
CA ASP A 110 -0.13 19.04 6.02
C ASP A 110 -1.23 18.95 4.93
N GLY A 111 -1.68 17.73 4.62
CA GLY A 111 -2.73 17.48 3.64
C GLY A 111 -3.35 16.10 3.76
N ARG A 112 -3.60 15.47 2.61
CA ARG A 112 -4.18 14.12 2.56
C ARG A 112 -3.14 13.06 2.96
N VAL A 113 -3.61 12.01 3.61
CA VAL A 113 -2.83 10.78 3.77
C VAL A 113 -3.01 9.87 2.56
N TRP A 114 -2.05 8.97 2.35
CA TRP A 114 -1.93 8.17 1.11
C TRP A 114 -3.21 7.39 0.74
N VAL A 115 -3.98 6.92 1.72
CA VAL A 115 -5.19 6.14 1.46
C VAL A 115 -6.34 7.02 0.92
N GLU A 116 -6.34 8.32 1.22
CA GLU A 116 -7.26 9.28 0.60
C GLU A 116 -6.91 9.48 -0.89
N ASP A 117 -5.61 9.59 -1.21
CA ASP A 117 -5.11 9.71 -2.58
C ASP A 117 -5.22 8.42 -3.39
N LEU A 118 -5.28 7.26 -2.72
CA LEU A 118 -5.62 5.97 -3.33
C LEU A 118 -7.11 5.88 -3.66
N ALA A 119 -7.99 6.42 -2.81
CA ALA A 119 -9.44 6.35 -2.99
C ALA A 119 -9.98 7.37 -4.01
N ALA A 120 -9.44 8.59 -4.01
CA ALA A 120 -9.97 9.73 -4.75
C ALA A 120 -10.07 9.52 -6.28
N PRO A 121 -9.07 8.97 -6.99
CA PRO A 121 -9.12 8.80 -8.44
C PRO A 121 -10.26 7.91 -8.93
N TYR A 122 -10.70 6.98 -8.07
CA TYR A 122 -11.74 5.99 -8.38
C TYR A 122 -13.10 6.35 -7.77
N ASN A 123 -13.19 7.50 -7.09
CA ASN A 123 -14.38 7.91 -6.33
C ASN A 123 -14.86 6.78 -5.38
N ALA A 124 -13.90 6.08 -4.77
CA ALA A 124 -14.18 5.05 -3.79
C ALA A 124 -14.53 5.71 -2.45
N THR A 125 -15.52 5.17 -1.74
CA THR A 125 -15.79 5.57 -0.36
C THR A 125 -14.63 5.10 0.52
N LEU A 126 -13.94 6.03 1.18
CA LEU A 126 -12.98 5.70 2.23
C LEU A 126 -13.72 5.59 3.57
N MET A 127 -13.58 4.42 4.22
CA MET A 127 -13.98 4.17 5.60
C MET A 127 -12.71 4.01 6.42
N ASP A 128 -12.30 5.11 7.05
CA ASP A 128 -11.06 5.16 7.81
C ASP A 128 -11.28 4.82 9.29
N TYR A 129 -10.51 3.85 9.77
CA TYR A 129 -10.45 3.44 11.18
C TYR A 129 -9.04 3.58 11.75
N ALA A 130 -8.08 4.07 10.97
CA ALA A 130 -6.71 4.27 11.44
C ALA A 130 -6.67 5.29 12.58
N GLN A 131 -5.71 5.11 13.49
CA GLN A 131 -5.54 5.96 14.66
C GLN A 131 -4.07 6.27 14.86
N SER A 132 -3.74 7.55 14.93
CA SER A 132 -2.39 8.04 15.18
C SER A 132 -1.80 7.38 16.43
N GLY A 133 -0.60 6.78 16.27
CA GLY A 133 0.11 6.05 17.32
C GLY A 133 -0.33 4.60 17.54
N ALA A 134 -1.24 4.07 16.73
CA ALA A 134 -1.69 2.69 16.87
C ALA A 134 -0.56 1.68 16.61
N CYS A 135 -0.40 0.74 17.53
CA CYS A 135 0.35 -0.49 17.33
C CYS A 135 -0.62 -1.64 16.96
N THR A 136 -0.09 -2.85 16.73
CA THR A 136 -0.97 -3.99 16.42
C THR A 136 -1.81 -4.44 17.63
N ASP A 137 -1.22 -4.51 18.83
CA ASP A 137 -1.87 -4.97 20.06
C ASP A 137 -1.19 -4.37 21.30
N LEU A 138 -1.91 -3.59 22.10
CA LEU A 138 -1.36 -2.94 23.30
C LEU A 138 -0.82 -3.92 24.34
N SER A 139 -1.29 -5.18 24.35
CA SER A 139 -0.79 -6.20 25.29
C SER A 139 0.66 -6.61 24.99
N LEU A 140 1.13 -6.39 23.76
CA LEU A 140 2.53 -6.60 23.37
C LEU A 140 3.43 -5.41 23.71
N TRP A 141 2.83 -4.23 23.88
CA TRP A 141 3.52 -2.94 23.91
C TRP A 141 3.12 -2.10 25.14
N PRO A 142 3.45 -2.53 26.37
CA PRO A 142 3.12 -1.79 27.58
C PRO A 142 3.76 -0.39 27.65
N SER A 143 4.81 -0.11 26.85
CA SER A 143 5.41 1.23 26.73
C SER A 143 4.71 2.16 25.74
N ALA A 144 3.69 1.68 25.01
CA ALA A 144 2.97 2.47 24.02
C ALA A 144 2.37 3.75 24.63
N ILE A 145 2.73 4.90 24.06
CA ILE A 145 2.32 6.20 24.61
C ILE A 145 0.82 6.45 24.37
N LYS A 146 0.34 6.18 23.15
CA LYS A 146 -1.09 6.22 22.84
C LYS A 146 -1.70 4.85 23.07
N GLN A 147 -2.82 4.81 23.78
CA GLN A 147 -3.53 3.58 24.16
C GLN A 147 -4.56 3.20 23.09
N VAL A 148 -4.08 3.03 21.86
CA VAL A 148 -4.86 2.69 20.67
C VAL A 148 -4.14 1.58 19.90
N ASP A 149 -4.88 0.64 19.33
CA ASP A 149 -4.33 -0.49 18.58
C ASP A 149 -5.27 -1.01 17.49
N PHE A 150 -4.77 -1.90 16.64
CA PHE A 150 -5.55 -2.54 15.59
C PHE A 150 -6.77 -3.29 16.16
N LEU A 151 -6.65 -3.92 17.34
CA LEU A 151 -7.77 -4.62 17.98
C LEU A 151 -8.93 -3.67 18.33
N GLY A 152 -8.62 -2.46 18.80
CA GLY A 152 -9.58 -1.39 19.04
C GLY A 152 -10.28 -0.94 17.77
N GLN A 153 -9.52 -0.68 16.71
CA GLN A 153 -10.06 -0.29 15.39
C GLN A 153 -10.99 -1.37 14.83
N MET A 154 -10.57 -2.63 14.92
CA MET A 154 -11.35 -3.81 14.52
C MET A 154 -12.65 -3.93 15.32
N LYS A 155 -12.60 -3.70 16.64
CA LYS A 155 -13.79 -3.69 17.49
C LYS A 155 -14.78 -2.61 17.05
N THR A 156 -14.31 -1.40 16.73
CA THR A 156 -15.15 -0.32 16.21
C THR A 156 -15.82 -0.73 14.90
N PHE A 157 -15.04 -1.15 13.89
CA PHE A 157 -15.56 -1.59 12.59
C PHE A 157 -16.59 -2.72 12.72
N LEU A 158 -16.26 -3.77 13.47
CA LEU A 158 -17.13 -4.95 13.61
C LEU A 158 -18.42 -4.62 14.37
N SER A 159 -18.39 -3.67 15.32
CA SER A 159 -19.58 -3.26 16.07
C SER A 159 -20.65 -2.59 15.21
N GLN A 160 -20.24 -1.99 14.09
CA GLN A 160 -21.13 -1.27 13.18
C GLN A 160 -21.90 -2.20 12.24
N SER A 161 -21.52 -3.49 12.15
CA SER A 161 -22.19 -4.50 11.32
C SER A 161 -22.37 -4.05 9.86
N ASN A 162 -21.34 -3.41 9.30
CA ASN A 162 -21.34 -2.90 7.94
C ASN A 162 -21.67 -4.00 6.92
N LYS A 163 -22.49 -3.66 5.92
CA LYS A 163 -22.85 -4.55 4.80
C LYS A 163 -22.12 -4.09 3.54
N LEU A 164 -20.87 -4.51 3.42
CA LEU A 164 -20.00 -4.14 2.30
C LEU A 164 -19.99 -5.25 1.25
N ASP A 165 -19.84 -4.88 -0.03
CA ASP A 165 -19.75 -5.83 -1.14
C ASP A 165 -18.31 -6.38 -1.21
N PRO A 166 -18.07 -7.67 -0.94
CA PRO A 166 -16.73 -8.23 -0.93
C PRO A 166 -16.04 -8.21 -2.31
N GLU A 167 -16.79 -8.05 -3.40
CA GLU A 167 -16.24 -7.96 -4.76
C GLU A 167 -15.72 -6.57 -5.10
N THR A 168 -16.19 -5.53 -4.40
CA THR A 168 -15.79 -4.13 -4.65
C THR A 168 -15.23 -3.42 -3.41
N THR A 169 -14.99 -4.14 -2.32
CA THR A 169 -14.41 -3.59 -1.10
C THR A 169 -12.97 -4.05 -0.94
N LEU A 170 -12.05 -3.11 -0.82
CA LEU A 170 -10.65 -3.33 -0.48
C LEU A 170 -10.44 -3.04 1.01
N TYR A 171 -9.82 -3.97 1.73
CA TYR A 171 -9.38 -3.77 3.11
C TYR A 171 -7.88 -3.46 3.10
N VAL A 172 -7.52 -2.29 3.60
CA VAL A 172 -6.14 -1.81 3.67
C VAL A 172 -5.65 -1.95 5.11
N VAL A 173 -4.47 -2.54 5.29
CA VAL A 173 -3.84 -2.74 6.60
C VAL A 173 -2.41 -2.19 6.57
N PHE A 174 -2.14 -1.19 7.40
CA PHE A 174 -0.84 -0.55 7.55
C PHE A 174 -0.45 -0.47 9.03
N PHE A 175 0.50 -1.29 9.48
CA PHE A 175 1.00 -1.27 10.85
C PHE A 175 2.48 -1.65 10.86
N GLY A 176 3.18 -1.35 11.96
CA GLY A 176 4.56 -1.77 12.19
C GLY A 176 5.44 -0.65 12.75
N ILE A 177 5.12 0.61 12.45
CA ILE A 177 5.89 1.77 12.92
C ILE A 177 5.93 1.83 14.45
N ASN A 178 4.75 1.86 15.08
CA ASN A 178 4.67 1.97 16.53
C ASN A 178 5.10 0.68 17.23
N ASP A 179 4.84 -0.48 16.63
CA ASP A 179 5.34 -1.77 17.10
C ASP A 179 6.87 -1.79 17.15
N PHE A 180 7.53 -1.35 16.08
CA PHE A 180 8.99 -1.25 16.03
C PHE A 180 9.55 -0.25 17.04
N GLU A 181 8.96 0.93 17.17
CA GLU A 181 9.40 1.91 18.17
C GLU A 181 9.25 1.40 19.60
N ASN A 182 8.10 0.82 19.95
CA ASN A 182 7.87 0.25 21.28
C ASN A 182 8.78 -0.95 21.54
N SER A 183 9.14 -1.73 20.52
CA SER A 183 10.03 -2.88 20.65
C SER A 183 11.44 -2.54 21.16
N LYS A 184 11.90 -1.29 20.95
CA LYS A 184 13.16 -0.78 21.50
C LYS A 184 13.17 -0.75 23.03
N THR A 185 11.98 -0.72 23.64
CA THR A 185 11.79 -0.75 25.10
C THR A 185 11.26 -2.10 25.58
N ASP A 186 10.23 -2.63 24.90
CA ASP A 186 9.47 -3.81 25.34
C ASP A 186 10.02 -5.14 24.81
N GLY A 187 10.97 -5.08 23.87
CA GLY A 187 11.70 -6.23 23.34
C GLY A 187 11.31 -6.61 21.90
N GLU A 188 12.30 -6.68 21.03
CA GLU A 188 12.16 -7.02 19.60
C GLU A 188 11.52 -8.39 19.33
N ALA A 189 11.58 -9.32 20.29
CA ALA A 189 10.94 -10.64 20.16
C ALA A 189 9.41 -10.55 19.98
N ASN A 190 8.78 -9.47 20.46
CA ASN A 190 7.33 -9.26 20.34
C ASN A 190 6.90 -8.91 18.90
N LEU A 191 7.81 -8.48 18.02
CA LEU A 191 7.49 -8.16 16.63
C LEU A 191 6.94 -9.37 15.86
N GLN A 192 7.38 -10.59 16.20
CA GLN A 192 6.80 -11.81 15.63
C GLN A 192 5.34 -12.00 16.06
N ALA A 193 4.99 -11.65 17.30
CA ALA A 193 3.59 -11.68 17.75
C ALA A 193 2.76 -10.59 17.07
N ALA A 194 3.33 -9.40 16.80
CA ALA A 194 2.66 -8.34 16.04
C ALA A 194 2.28 -8.77 14.61
N ALA A 195 3.17 -9.49 13.91
CA ALA A 195 2.84 -10.11 12.63
C ALA A 195 1.64 -11.07 12.75
N GLN A 196 1.57 -11.87 13.82
CA GLN A 196 0.43 -12.75 14.07
C GLN A 196 -0.88 -12.00 14.30
N VAL A 197 -0.83 -10.84 14.93
CA VAL A 197 -2.02 -10.01 15.15
C VAL A 197 -2.59 -9.57 13.80
N ILE A 198 -1.75 -9.06 12.89
CA ILE A 198 -2.17 -8.66 11.53
C ILE A 198 -2.86 -9.81 10.79
N LEU A 199 -2.20 -10.98 10.71
CA LEU A 199 -2.75 -12.16 10.05
C LEU A 199 -4.04 -12.65 10.73
N SER A 200 -4.16 -12.52 12.04
CA SER A 200 -5.37 -12.88 12.78
C SER A 200 -6.53 -11.94 12.47
N GLN A 201 -6.30 -10.63 12.40
CA GLN A 201 -7.35 -9.67 12.05
C GLN A 201 -7.82 -9.81 10.60
N ILE A 202 -6.91 -10.09 9.65
CA ILE A 202 -7.28 -10.42 8.27
C ILE A 202 -8.22 -11.63 8.23
N ARG A 203 -7.93 -12.68 9.01
CA ARG A 203 -8.78 -13.87 9.10
C ARG A 203 -10.15 -13.58 9.73
N ILE A 204 -10.21 -12.69 10.71
CA ILE A 204 -11.47 -12.23 11.32
C ILE A 204 -12.30 -11.48 10.28
N LEU A 205 -11.71 -10.55 9.52
CA LEU A 205 -12.38 -9.82 8.44
C LEU A 205 -12.85 -10.76 7.32
N ALA A 206 -12.06 -11.78 6.98
CA ALA A 206 -12.41 -12.76 5.95
C ALA A 206 -13.57 -13.70 6.37
N SER A 207 -13.81 -13.82 7.68
CA SER A 207 -14.86 -14.66 8.27
C SER A 207 -16.22 -13.96 8.27
N THR A 208 -17.29 -14.73 8.48
CA THR A 208 -18.63 -14.16 8.64
C THR A 208 -18.71 -13.27 9.89
N PRO A 209 -19.44 -12.15 9.87
CA PRO A 209 -20.33 -11.72 8.80
C PRO A 209 -19.66 -10.89 7.70
N THR A 210 -18.49 -10.30 7.96
CA THR A 210 -17.81 -9.37 7.04
C THR A 210 -17.50 -10.02 5.70
N SER A 211 -17.01 -11.26 5.71
CA SER A 211 -16.70 -12.04 4.49
C SER A 211 -15.79 -11.29 3.51
N ALA A 212 -14.84 -10.51 4.02
CA ALA A 212 -13.87 -9.76 3.23
C ALA A 212 -13.06 -10.69 2.29
N ARG A 213 -12.72 -10.19 1.10
CA ARG A 213 -11.99 -10.97 0.09
C ARG A 213 -10.76 -10.30 -0.50
N LYS A 214 -10.65 -8.97 -0.41
CA LYS A 214 -9.54 -8.21 -1.01
C LYS A 214 -8.77 -7.47 0.07
N PHE A 215 -7.47 -7.76 0.18
CA PHE A 215 -6.60 -7.18 1.20
C PHE A 215 -5.35 -6.58 0.58
N LEU A 216 -5.08 -5.31 0.86
CA LEU A 216 -3.78 -4.69 0.61
C LEU A 216 -3.07 -4.54 1.96
N VAL A 217 -1.87 -5.09 2.07
CA VAL A 217 -0.99 -4.86 3.21
C VAL A 217 0.23 -4.08 2.74
N THR A 218 0.59 -3.07 3.50
CA THR A 218 1.74 -2.20 3.19
C THR A 218 2.60 -2.04 4.43
N ASP A 219 3.92 -1.93 4.25
CA ASP A 219 4.86 -1.87 5.36
C ASP A 219 5.96 -0.82 5.16
N VAL A 220 6.25 -0.08 6.24
CA VAL A 220 7.49 0.66 6.43
C VAL A 220 7.81 0.75 7.93
N TYR A 221 7.85 -0.41 8.61
CA TYR A 221 7.95 -0.49 10.08
C TYR A 221 9.09 0.39 10.65
N GLY A 222 10.23 0.44 9.97
CA GLY A 222 11.43 1.10 10.46
C GLY A 222 11.70 2.47 9.85
N ARG A 223 10.85 2.97 8.93
CA ARG A 223 11.07 4.25 8.23
C ARG A 223 12.48 4.36 7.64
N GLY A 224 12.89 3.34 6.88
CA GLY A 224 14.24 3.21 6.29
C GLY A 224 15.26 2.53 7.21
N THR A 225 14.90 2.19 8.45
CA THR A 225 15.76 1.37 9.32
C THR A 225 15.41 -0.11 9.17
N HIS A 226 16.43 -0.94 8.89
CA HIS A 226 16.29 -2.39 8.82
C HIS A 226 16.92 -3.09 10.02
N THR A 227 16.18 -3.99 10.66
CA THR A 227 16.72 -4.90 11.68
C THR A 227 16.30 -6.34 11.40
N PRO A 228 17.07 -7.35 11.83
CA PRO A 228 16.69 -8.75 11.64
C PRO A 228 15.30 -9.09 12.19
N ALA A 229 14.89 -8.49 13.31
CA ALA A 229 13.59 -8.76 13.92
C ALA A 229 12.43 -8.10 13.16
N GLY A 230 12.61 -6.87 12.69
CA GLY A 230 11.63 -6.16 11.88
C GLY A 230 11.49 -6.79 10.48
N ASP A 231 12.59 -7.10 9.81
CA ASP A 231 12.57 -7.77 8.51
C ASP A 231 11.90 -9.16 8.62
N ALA A 232 12.16 -9.87 9.72
CA ALA A 232 11.47 -11.13 10.00
C ALA A 232 9.96 -10.94 10.26
N MET A 233 9.52 -9.82 10.85
CA MET A 233 8.09 -9.52 11.03
C MET A 233 7.42 -9.36 9.66
N VAL A 234 8.01 -8.55 8.79
CA VAL A 234 7.52 -8.33 7.41
C VAL A 234 7.48 -9.64 6.64
N GLN A 235 8.53 -10.46 6.71
CA GLN A 235 8.59 -11.75 6.05
C GLN A 235 7.50 -12.72 6.54
N THR A 236 7.16 -12.70 7.85
CA THR A 236 6.06 -13.51 8.39
C THR A 236 4.71 -13.03 7.84
N ILE A 237 4.47 -11.72 7.76
CA ILE A 237 3.26 -11.16 7.16
C ILE A 237 3.16 -11.57 5.69
N PHE A 238 4.22 -11.39 4.91
CA PHE A 238 4.28 -11.75 3.49
C PHE A 238 3.99 -13.24 3.25
N SER A 239 4.61 -14.12 4.06
CA SER A 239 4.37 -15.56 4.01
C SER A 239 2.92 -15.92 4.38
N GLY A 240 2.35 -15.24 5.37
CA GLY A 240 0.95 -15.43 5.74
C GLY A 240 -0.01 -15.01 4.63
N LEU A 241 0.28 -13.92 3.92
CA LEU A 241 -0.51 -13.50 2.75
C LEU A 241 -0.43 -14.51 1.60
N HIS A 242 0.73 -15.13 1.35
CA HIS A 242 0.84 -16.24 0.40
C HIS A 242 -0.16 -17.36 0.73
N ASP A 243 -0.16 -17.81 1.97
CA ASP A 243 -1.00 -18.92 2.39
C ASP A 243 -2.49 -18.55 2.34
N LEU A 244 -2.85 -17.35 2.81
CA LEU A 244 -4.22 -16.84 2.75
C LEU A 244 -4.73 -16.71 1.30
N SER A 245 -3.86 -16.35 0.36
CA SER A 245 -4.20 -16.31 -1.07
C SER A 245 -4.57 -17.69 -1.64
N ARG A 246 -4.13 -18.77 -0.97
CA ARG A 246 -4.40 -20.17 -1.33
C ARG A 246 -5.56 -20.77 -0.52
N GLY A 247 -6.23 -19.96 0.30
CA GLY A 247 -7.29 -20.42 1.21
C GLY A 247 -6.75 -21.20 2.41
N ILE A 248 -5.45 -21.11 2.70
CA ILE A 248 -4.85 -21.74 3.86
C ILE A 248 -4.99 -20.81 5.06
N ASN A 249 -5.58 -21.30 6.13
CA ASN A 249 -5.63 -20.59 7.40
C ASN A 249 -4.25 -20.67 8.08
N SER A 250 -3.41 -19.66 7.86
CA SER A 250 -1.99 -19.66 8.20
C SER A 250 -1.63 -18.64 9.28
N THR A 251 -0.52 -18.92 9.97
CA THR A 251 0.20 -18.03 10.89
C THR A 251 1.43 -17.40 10.22
N GLY A 252 1.67 -17.63 8.93
CA GLY A 252 2.86 -17.19 8.22
C GLY A 252 4.10 -18.06 8.51
N ALA A 253 3.90 -19.24 9.12
CA ALA A 253 4.96 -20.21 9.37
C ALA A 253 5.18 -21.19 8.20
N GLY A 254 4.56 -20.92 7.04
CA GLY A 254 4.65 -21.74 5.83
C GLY A 254 3.78 -23.00 5.91
N GLU A 255 2.59 -22.89 6.50
CA GLU A 255 1.66 -24.01 6.60
C GLU A 255 1.27 -24.53 5.21
N GLY A 256 1.68 -25.77 4.90
CA GLY A 256 1.34 -26.41 3.63
C GLY A 256 -0.16 -26.71 3.47
N LEU A 257 -0.52 -27.15 2.26
CA LEU A 257 -1.87 -27.62 1.89
C LEU A 257 -2.26 -28.97 2.53
N ASP A 258 -1.69 -29.35 3.69
CA ASP A 258 -1.76 -30.68 4.30
C ASP A 258 -3.15 -31.02 4.88
N GLY A 259 -4.18 -31.03 4.02
CA GLY A 259 -5.54 -31.47 4.34
C GLY A 259 -6.30 -30.61 5.36
N LYS A 260 -5.78 -29.42 5.72
CA LYS A 260 -6.51 -28.46 6.58
C LYS A 260 -7.74 -27.91 5.83
N PRO A 261 -8.89 -27.73 6.50
CA PRO A 261 -10.08 -27.18 5.86
C PRO A 261 -9.78 -25.78 5.29
N ALA A 262 -9.95 -25.63 3.98
CA ALA A 262 -9.68 -24.40 3.27
C ALA A 262 -10.66 -23.30 3.72
N GLY A 263 -10.12 -22.16 4.16
CA GLY A 263 -10.86 -20.90 4.13
C GLY A 263 -11.07 -20.46 2.68
N PRO A 264 -11.86 -19.40 2.43
CA PRO A 264 -11.91 -18.80 1.10
C PRO A 264 -10.52 -18.28 0.73
N ALA A 265 -10.07 -18.58 -0.49
CA ALA A 265 -8.90 -17.94 -1.06
C ALA A 265 -9.11 -16.42 -1.12
N LEU A 266 -8.13 -15.66 -0.65
CA LEU A 266 -8.18 -14.20 -0.65
C LEU A 266 -7.45 -13.64 -1.87
N THR A 267 -7.97 -12.53 -2.41
CA THR A 267 -7.19 -11.67 -3.30
C THR A 267 -6.35 -10.75 -2.41
N VAL A 268 -5.03 -10.82 -2.51
CA VAL A 268 -4.12 -10.08 -1.64
C VAL A 268 -3.09 -9.33 -2.45
N ALA A 269 -2.60 -8.24 -1.90
CA ALA A 269 -1.43 -7.55 -2.39
C ALA A 269 -0.54 -7.13 -1.22
N PHE A 270 0.76 -7.06 -1.50
CA PHE A 270 1.77 -6.52 -0.61
C PHE A 270 2.55 -5.43 -1.36
N ALA A 271 2.69 -4.26 -0.76
CA ALA A 271 3.56 -3.19 -1.27
C ALA A 271 4.52 -2.70 -0.18
N GLU A 272 5.81 -2.70 -0.49
CA GLU A 272 6.90 -2.42 0.45
C GLU A 272 7.29 -0.95 0.41
N PHE A 273 6.66 -0.12 1.26
CA PHE A 273 6.98 1.32 1.32
C PHE A 273 8.40 1.59 1.79
N ALA A 274 9.07 0.65 2.46
CA ALA A 274 10.49 0.77 2.78
C ALA A 274 11.33 1.19 1.56
N ARG A 275 10.97 0.76 0.33
CA ARG A 275 11.65 1.19 -0.90
C ARG A 275 11.65 2.69 -1.14
N ILE A 276 10.57 3.38 -0.77
CA ILE A 276 10.50 4.85 -0.87
C ILE A 276 11.49 5.45 0.13
N TRP A 277 11.47 4.97 1.38
CA TRP A 277 12.35 5.46 2.44
C TRP A 277 13.82 5.18 2.14
N ASP A 278 14.19 3.97 1.72
CA ASP A 278 15.55 3.61 1.33
C ASP A 278 16.01 4.49 0.17
N GLY A 279 15.14 4.71 -0.83
CA GLY A 279 15.45 5.55 -1.98
C GLY A 279 15.70 7.01 -1.60
N VAL A 280 14.95 7.54 -0.64
CA VAL A 280 15.06 8.92 -0.15
C VAL A 280 16.25 9.09 0.80
N LEU A 281 16.45 8.15 1.74
CA LEU A 281 17.36 8.30 2.88
C LEU A 281 18.74 7.64 2.68
N ASP A 282 18.83 6.52 1.95
CA ASP A 282 20.06 5.71 1.86
C ASP A 282 20.96 6.09 0.65
N GLY A 283 20.79 7.31 0.15
CA GLY A 283 21.74 7.98 -0.75
C GLY A 283 21.73 7.52 -2.21
N THR A 284 20.91 6.54 -2.61
CA THR A 284 20.67 6.23 -4.03
C THR A 284 19.21 5.80 -4.24
N PRO A 285 18.40 6.58 -4.98
CA PRO A 285 18.78 7.75 -5.77
C PRO A 285 18.95 9.05 -4.96
N GLY A 286 18.58 9.06 -3.67
CA GLY A 286 18.66 10.23 -2.79
C GLY A 286 17.43 11.13 -2.89
N PHE A 287 17.16 11.93 -1.85
CA PHE A 287 15.96 12.76 -1.74
C PHE A 287 15.82 13.77 -2.90
N GLU A 288 16.91 14.31 -3.44
CA GLU A 288 16.84 15.24 -4.59
C GLU A 288 16.27 14.59 -5.85
N ALA A 289 16.51 13.28 -6.03
CA ALA A 289 15.96 12.56 -7.18
C ALA A 289 14.44 12.44 -7.12
N PHE A 290 13.87 12.47 -5.91
CA PHE A 290 12.42 12.52 -5.70
C PHE A 290 11.86 13.95 -5.79
N GLY A 291 12.72 14.97 -5.90
CA GLY A 291 12.34 16.39 -5.94
C GLY A 291 12.42 17.10 -4.58
N TYR A 292 12.75 16.41 -3.49
CA TYR A 292 12.90 17.04 -2.18
C TYR A 292 14.16 17.91 -2.10
N VAL A 293 14.16 18.87 -1.19
CA VAL A 293 15.33 19.72 -0.86
C VAL A 293 15.93 19.39 0.51
N SER A 294 15.21 18.65 1.36
CA SER A 294 15.68 18.21 2.67
C SER A 294 14.96 16.96 3.14
N THR A 295 15.64 16.18 3.98
CA THR A 295 15.07 15.07 4.75
C THR A 295 14.87 15.41 6.23
N ASP A 296 15.16 16.64 6.64
CA ASP A 296 14.78 17.15 7.96
C ASP A 296 13.26 17.37 8.03
N ALA A 297 12.73 17.48 9.25
CA ALA A 297 11.34 17.90 9.44
C ALA A 297 11.20 19.42 9.22
N CYS A 298 10.19 19.83 8.44
CA CYS A 298 9.87 21.25 8.23
C CYS A 298 9.42 21.95 9.53
N ILE A 299 8.71 21.23 10.40
CA ILE A 299 8.31 21.66 11.74
C ILE A 299 9.14 20.91 12.77
N THR A 300 9.84 21.64 13.62
CA THR A 300 10.66 21.04 14.70
C THR A 300 10.01 21.14 16.07
N ASP A 301 9.08 22.09 16.29
CA ASP A 301 8.34 22.23 17.55
C ASP A 301 7.05 21.40 17.50
N CYS A 302 7.23 20.09 17.64
CA CYS A 302 6.14 19.12 17.59
C CYS A 302 6.29 18.10 18.71
N SER A 303 5.21 17.90 19.44
CA SER A 303 5.09 16.97 20.55
C SER A 303 3.94 16.02 20.31
N ILE A 304 3.87 14.93 21.08
CA ILE A 304 2.74 14.00 20.98
C ILE A 304 1.38 14.64 21.33
N THR A 305 1.37 15.77 22.03
CA THR A 305 0.16 16.48 22.44
C THR A 305 -0.27 17.59 21.50
N PHE A 306 0.67 18.17 20.76
CA PHE A 306 0.44 19.31 19.88
C PHE A 306 1.64 19.55 18.98
N CYS A 307 1.37 19.88 17.72
CA CYS A 307 2.36 20.31 16.74
C CYS A 307 1.93 21.66 16.17
N GLY A 308 2.77 22.67 16.38
CA GLY A 308 2.45 24.05 16.01
C GLY A 308 3.06 24.45 14.67
N THR A 309 2.40 25.34 13.94
CA THR A 309 2.98 25.95 12.73
C THR A 309 4.06 27.00 13.02
N ASP A 310 4.35 27.27 14.31
CA ASP A 310 5.35 28.26 14.72
C ASP A 310 6.76 27.80 14.32
N GLY A 311 7.45 28.65 13.54
CA GLY A 311 8.80 28.33 13.06
C GLY A 311 8.85 27.27 11.95
N MET A 312 7.70 26.94 11.34
CA MET A 312 7.63 26.10 10.14
C MET A 312 8.54 26.67 9.03
N CYS A 313 9.18 25.79 8.27
CA CYS A 313 9.97 26.15 7.10
C CYS A 313 9.14 26.88 6.02
N ASP A 314 9.81 27.61 5.13
CA ASP A 314 9.14 28.41 4.07
C ASP A 314 8.51 27.55 2.96
N ASP A 315 8.95 26.30 2.80
CA ASP A 315 8.59 25.41 1.69
C ASP A 315 8.35 23.97 2.19
N PRO A 316 7.23 23.71 2.91
CA PRO A 316 6.91 22.40 3.45
C PRO A 316 6.72 21.32 2.36
N ASP A 317 6.32 21.70 1.15
CA ASP A 317 6.03 20.78 0.04
C ASP A 317 7.30 20.05 -0.46
N HIS A 318 8.48 20.65 -0.27
CA HIS A 318 9.76 20.05 -0.69
C HIS A 318 10.61 19.47 0.45
N TYR A 319 10.08 19.42 1.68
CA TYR A 319 10.70 18.71 2.79
C TYR A 319 10.09 17.32 2.91
N PHE A 320 10.91 16.26 2.91
CA PHE A 320 10.38 14.89 2.97
C PHE A 320 9.52 14.68 4.22
N TYR A 321 9.98 15.17 5.38
CA TYR A 321 9.20 15.15 6.61
C TYR A 321 8.54 16.50 6.88
N TYR A 322 7.24 16.50 7.14
CA TYR A 322 6.51 17.70 7.54
C TYR A 322 6.70 17.97 9.04
N ILE A 323 6.37 16.97 9.85
CA ILE A 323 6.67 16.92 11.29
C ILE A 323 7.66 15.76 11.54
N PRO A 324 8.32 15.68 12.72
CA PRO A 324 9.32 14.66 12.97
C PRO A 324 8.80 13.25 12.70
N GLY A 325 9.44 12.58 11.75
CA GLY A 325 9.14 11.20 11.37
C GLY A 325 7.82 10.98 10.62
N HIS A 326 7.13 12.01 10.13
CA HIS A 326 5.94 11.87 9.28
C HIS A 326 6.12 12.62 7.97
N PRO A 327 5.86 11.97 6.82
CA PRO A 327 6.04 12.61 5.53
C PRO A 327 5.06 13.77 5.35
N ASN A 328 5.42 14.73 4.49
CA ASN A 328 4.45 15.70 4.02
C ASN A 328 3.39 15.05 3.12
N LYS A 329 2.36 15.81 2.74
CA LYS A 329 1.28 15.36 1.86
C LYS A 329 1.79 14.82 0.52
N GLU A 330 2.91 15.35 0.00
CA GLU A 330 3.47 14.90 -1.28
C GLU A 330 4.18 13.56 -1.15
N GLY A 331 4.81 13.28 0.00
CA GLY A 331 5.26 11.96 0.38
C GLY A 331 4.12 10.96 0.54
N HIS A 332 2.97 11.39 1.05
CA HIS A 332 1.76 10.56 1.06
C HIS A 332 1.22 10.28 -0.35
N GLN A 333 1.27 11.25 -1.26
CA GLN A 333 0.95 11.03 -2.67
C GLN A 333 1.92 10.02 -3.32
N LEU A 334 3.22 10.05 -2.97
CA LEU A 334 4.19 9.03 -3.43
C LEU A 334 3.82 7.62 -2.95
N MET A 335 3.36 7.49 -1.71
CA MET A 335 2.90 6.20 -1.18
C MET A 335 1.69 5.68 -1.97
N ALA A 336 0.73 6.55 -2.30
CA ALA A 336 -0.41 6.18 -3.14
C ALA A 336 0.03 5.76 -4.56
N ASP A 337 0.93 6.54 -5.17
CA ASP A 337 1.50 6.25 -6.49
C ASP A 337 2.24 4.90 -6.50
N TYR A 338 3.00 4.61 -5.44
CA TYR A 338 3.74 3.36 -5.32
C TYR A 338 2.81 2.15 -5.24
N VAL A 339 1.72 2.26 -4.47
CA VAL A 339 0.66 1.23 -4.42
C VAL A 339 0.03 1.03 -5.79
N GLU A 340 -0.31 2.11 -6.50
CA GLU A 340 -0.88 2.01 -7.84
C GLU A 340 0.08 1.32 -8.82
N GLU A 341 1.38 1.66 -8.77
CA GLU A 341 2.39 0.99 -9.55
C GLU A 341 2.51 -0.50 -9.19
N ALA A 342 2.54 -0.84 -7.90
CA ALA A 342 2.66 -2.22 -7.43
C ALA A 342 1.46 -3.06 -7.88
N LEU A 343 0.23 -2.54 -7.70
CA LEU A 343 -0.99 -3.23 -8.11
C LEU A 343 -1.12 -3.36 -9.63
N THR A 344 -0.53 -2.44 -10.40
CA THR A 344 -0.57 -2.51 -11.86
C THR A 344 0.53 -3.40 -12.45
N ARG A 345 1.73 -3.41 -11.86
CA ARG A 345 2.93 -4.00 -12.44
C ARG A 345 3.27 -5.39 -11.89
N CYS A 346 2.90 -5.68 -10.65
CA CYS A 346 3.34 -6.87 -9.93
C CYS A 346 2.25 -7.96 -9.86
N VAL A 347 1.64 -8.28 -11.00
CA VAL A 347 0.55 -9.26 -11.16
C VAL A 347 1.02 -10.68 -11.50
#